data_AF-E8PSH5-F1
#
_entry.id   AF-E8PSH5-F1
#
_cell.length_a   1.000
_cell.length_b   1.000
_cell.length_c   1.000
_cell.angle_alpha   90.00
_cell.angle_beta   90.00
_cell.angle_gamma   90.00
#
_symmetry.space_group_name_H-M   'P 1'
#
loop_
_entity.id
_entity.type
_entity.pdbx_description
1 polymer ?
#
loop_
_entity_poly.entity_id
_entity_poly.type
_entity_poly.pdbx_seq_one_letter_code
_entity_poly.pdbx_strand_id
1 'polypeptide(L)' 'MKKKTSDFKDDILKLRDEGVSYENIAIWLAENKRFAVTGSAIRAFVKKQQMLDALSK' A
#
# COMPACT_ATOMS: atom_id res chain seq x y z
N MET A 1 8.58 21.09 1.91
CA MET A 1 8.10 19.98 1.06
C MET A 1 8.05 18.70 1.89
N LYS A 2 6.88 18.33 2.43
CA LYS A 2 6.71 17.13 3.27
C LYS A 2 6.39 15.91 2.37
N LYS A 3 7.40 15.32 1.73
CA LYS A 3 7.28 14.04 1.01
C LYS A 3 7.95 12.94 1.83
N LYS A 4 7.21 12.25 2.71
CA LYS A 4 7.73 11.05 3.40
C LYS A 4 6.70 9.93 3.61
N THR A 5 5.40 10.20 3.48
CA THR A 5 4.34 9.20 3.71
C THR A 5 3.40 8.95 2.53
N SER A 6 3.35 9.85 1.54
CA SER A 6 2.49 9.67 0.35
C SER A 6 3.01 8.55 -0.55
N ASP A 7 4.33 8.49 -0.80
CA ASP A 7 4.94 7.53 -1.73
C ASP A 7 4.54 6.07 -1.47
N PHE A 8 4.54 5.63 -0.21
CA PHE A 8 4.17 4.26 0.12
C PHE A 8 2.71 3.95 -0.19
N LYS A 9 1.81 4.89 0.10
CA LYS A 9 0.37 4.71 -0.13
C LYS A 9 0.10 4.59 -1.63
N ASP A 10 0.63 5.52 -2.40
CA ASP A 10 0.44 5.57 -3.85
C ASP A 10 1.02 4.32 -4.52
N ASP A 11 2.22 3.88 -4.11
CA ASP A 11 2.85 2.65 -4.61
C ASP A 11 2.04 1.40 -4.27
N ILE A 12 1.54 1.27 -3.03
CA ILE A 12 0.71 0.12 -2.60
C ILE A 12 -0.59 0.05 -3.41
N LEU A 13 -1.27 1.19 -3.58
CA LEU A 13 -2.53 1.23 -4.31
C LEU A 13 -2.32 0.96 -5.80
N LYS A 14 -1.26 1.51 -6.40
CA LYS A 14 -0.91 1.27 -7.80
C LYS A 14 -0.59 -0.20 -8.05
N LEU A 15 0.32 -0.80 -7.26
CA LEU A 15 0.66 -2.22 -7.41
C LEU A 15 -0.58 -3.11 -7.19
N ARG A 16 -1.50 -2.69 -6.31
CA ARG A 16 -2.73 -3.43 -6.11
C ARG A 16 -3.68 -3.34 -7.31
N ASP A 17 -3.77 -2.17 -7.94
CA ASP A 17 -4.54 -1.95 -9.17
C ASP A 17 -3.97 -2.77 -10.35
N GLU A 18 -2.64 -2.91 -10.40
CA GLU A 18 -1.92 -3.79 -11.34
C GLU A 18 -2.14 -5.30 -11.06
N GLY A 19 -2.90 -5.65 -10.03
CA GLY A 19 -3.24 -7.03 -9.69
C GLY A 19 -2.21 -7.77 -8.84
N VAL A 20 -1.18 -7.07 -8.34
CA VAL A 20 -0.14 -7.67 -7.50
C VAL A 20 -0.74 -8.17 -6.17
N SER A 21 -0.27 -9.33 -5.71
CA SER A 21 -0.67 -9.90 -4.41
C SER A 21 -0.11 -9.07 -3.25
N TYR A 22 -0.80 -9.07 -2.11
CA TYR A 22 -0.35 -8.30 -0.94
C TYR A 22 1.03 -8.74 -0.42
N GLU A 23 1.37 -10.02 -0.57
CA GLU A 23 2.68 -10.57 -0.21
C GLU A 23 3.77 -10.04 -1.15
N ASN A 24 3.51 -10.01 -2.46
CA ASN A 24 4.46 -9.47 -3.43
C ASN A 24 4.63 -7.95 -3.29
N ILE A 25 3.57 -7.23 -2.91
CA ILE A 25 3.68 -5.79 -2.56
C ILE A 25 4.58 -5.61 -1.33
N ALA A 26 4.43 -6.45 -0.32
CA ALA A 26 5.27 -6.41 0.87
C ALA A 26 6.75 -6.67 0.54
N ILE A 27 7.03 -7.65 -0.32
CA ILE A 27 8.38 -7.93 -0.83
C ILE A 27 8.92 -6.72 -1.60
N TRP A 28 8.14 -6.19 -2.54
CA TRP A 28 8.55 -5.03 -3.35
C TRP A 28 8.90 -3.81 -2.49
N LEU A 29 8.13 -3.55 -1.43
CA LEU A 29 8.40 -2.46 -0.48
C LEU A 29 9.69 -2.69 0.32
N ALA A 30 9.95 -3.92 0.71
CA ALA A 30 11.18 -4.29 1.40
C ALA A 30 12.40 -4.06 0.50
N GLU A 31 12.32 -4.44 -0.78
CA GLU A 31 13.41 -4.34 -1.75
C GLU A 31 13.65 -2.90 -2.22
N ASN A 32 12.61 -2.17 -2.61
CA ASN A 32 12.73 -0.88 -3.28
C ASN A 32 12.75 0.31 -2.33
N LYS A 33 12.07 0.18 -1.18
CA LYS A 33 11.92 1.28 -0.23
C LYS A 33 12.57 1.00 1.12
N ARG A 34 13.22 -0.17 1.27
CA ARG A 34 13.83 -0.65 2.53
C ARG A 34 12.82 -0.63 3.68
N PHE A 35 11.55 -0.95 3.37
CA PHE A 35 10.45 -0.88 4.31
C PHE A 35 9.82 -2.27 4.48
N ALA A 36 10.12 -2.90 5.62
CA ALA A 36 9.63 -4.24 5.92
C ALA A 36 8.21 -4.19 6.51
N VAL A 37 7.28 -4.84 5.82
CA VAL A 37 5.88 -5.00 6.24
C VAL A 37 5.37 -6.38 5.86
N THR A 38 4.27 -6.81 6.49
CA THR A 38 3.63 -8.08 6.16
C THR A 38 2.51 -7.88 5.15
N GLY A 39 2.22 -8.90 4.33
CA GLY A 39 1.07 -8.88 3.42
C GLY A 39 -0.26 -8.62 4.13
N SER A 40 -0.42 -9.11 5.36
CA SER A 40 -1.59 -8.83 6.21
C SER A 40 -1.73 -7.34 6.55
N ALA A 41 -0.62 -6.65 6.82
CA ALA A 41 -0.63 -5.21 7.07
C ALA A 41 -1.01 -4.42 5.82
N ILE A 42 -0.50 -4.82 4.65
CA ILE A 42 -0.88 -4.23 3.35
C ILE A 42 -2.37 -4.43 3.09
N ARG A 43 -2.90 -5.65 3.31
CA ARG A 43 -4.33 -5.93 3.14
C ARG A 43 -5.19 -5.06 4.04
N ALA A 44 -4.83 -4.94 5.32
CA ALA A 44 -5.55 -4.08 6.27
C ALA A 44 -5.52 -2.61 5.84
N PHE A 45 -4.38 -2.14 5.35
CA PHE A 45 -4.22 -0.80 4.81
C PHE A 45 -5.13 -0.53 3.60
N VAL A 46 -5.09 -1.40 2.58
CA VAL A 46 -5.91 -1.27 1.38
C VAL A 46 -7.40 -1.27 1.74
N LYS A 47 -7.84 -2.19 2.59
CA LYS A 47 -9.23 -2.26 3.05
C LYS A 47 -9.66 -0.98 3.78
N LYS A 48 -8.80 -0.45 4.65
CA LYS A 48 -9.07 0.81 5.35
C LYS A 48 -9.21 1.98 4.37
N GLN A 49 -8.35 2.04 3.35
CA GLN A 49 -8.42 3.09 2.34
C GLN A 49 -9.72 3.03 1.55
N GLN A 50 -10.11 1.84 1.08
CA GLN A 50 -11.37 1.64 0.36
C GLN A 50 -12.59 2.06 1.20
N MET A 51 -12.58 1.77 2.51
CA MET A 51 -13.66 2.20 3.40
C MET A 51 -13.71 3.72 3.55
N LEU A 52 -12.57 4.40 3.67
CA LEU A 52 -12.50 5.85 3.74
C LEU A 52 -12.98 6.51 2.44
N ASP A 53 -12.59 5.95 1.30
CA ASP A 53 -13.02 6.43 -0.02
C ASP A 53 -14.53 6.24 -0.21
N ALA A 54 -15.09 5.14 0.29
CA ALA A 54 -16.53 4.90 0.28
C ALA A 54 -17.32 5.82 1.24
N LEU A 55 -16.71 6.24 2.36
CA LEU A 55 -17.34 7.18 3.31
C LEU A 55 -17.31 8.63 2.83
N SER A 56 -16.34 8.96 1.96
CA SER A 56 -16.13 10.32 1.44
C SER A 56 -16.93 10.60 0.17
N LYS A 57 -17.73 9.64 -0.29
CA LYS A 57 -18.52 9.67 -1.53
C LYS A 57 -20.00 9.71 -1.21
#